data_AF-A0A962T7E2-F1
#
_entry.id   AF-A0A962T7E2-F1
#
_cell.length_a   1.000
_cell.length_b   1.000
_cell.length_c   1.000
_cell.angle_alpha   90.00
_cell.angle_beta   90.00
_cell.angle_gamma   90.00
#
_symmetry.space_group_name_H-M   'P 1'
#
loop_
_entity.id
_entity.type
_entity.pdbx_description
1 polymer ?
#
loop_
_entity_poly.entity_id
_entity_poly.type
_entity_poly.pdbx_seq_one_letter_code
_entity_poly.pdbx_strand_id
1 'polypeptide(L)'
;MQVYVTVPGKAGLRSIFLLAIMAAALVVQSSAAGGGQGSDGVALAKAVQLGAAEEVRRLLEAGSDPDAADDLGDTSVHHAVSGKVDVLEMLLRAGANPNARNAGGISPLMLAYGAGRTDVITRLRKAGARVDVLDYGGGSAYDWALRGGHVSLAESLKQEITASQRGIELNDDGTSFADDASVRTKYPGWFKTSFYDLPDDLIEAREAGKQGIMLFISAERCSYCQAFMDTSLKDPLLQQRLRDNFDVIGMDIFDDSEMVALNGGEYRVKQFVLLAKASNTPTMMFFGEGGRLLARVVGYYPPKRFGMLLDFLESRAYRTQHWRDYLALQNKPASAVAPIARDAMFESPPHMLDRTVSAADRPLMVVFESEGCEACQRFHRRVLADKSIRRLLMGFDLVQLDAYDDGKKLVAPAGVVTTPRAWYRELDLSYFPAVVFFDEGGQEIMRLDSEILRFRMEGTLQMVLDGVGAEDAQLQRWRRTKVIESLQKGAAM
;
A
#
# COMPACT_ATOMS: atom_id res chain seq x y z
N MET A 1 -52.56 3.24 -50.46
CA MET A 1 -51.33 3.07 -51.26
C MET A 1 -50.25 3.93 -50.62
N GLN A 2 -49.62 3.40 -49.57
CA GLN A 2 -48.57 4.07 -48.80
C GLN A 2 -47.22 3.71 -49.42
N VAL A 3 -46.48 4.73 -49.83
CA VAL A 3 -45.13 4.58 -50.40
C VAL A 3 -44.16 4.38 -49.25
N TYR A 4 -43.57 3.19 -49.19
CA TYR A 4 -42.47 2.85 -48.29
C TYR A 4 -41.21 3.62 -48.71
N VAL A 5 -40.68 4.45 -47.81
CA VAL A 5 -39.31 4.98 -47.92
C VAL A 5 -38.39 4.02 -47.18
N THR A 6 -37.59 3.28 -47.93
CA THR A 6 -36.51 2.43 -47.44
C THR A 6 -35.30 3.28 -47.04
N VAL A 7 -34.82 3.12 -45.80
CA VAL A 7 -33.55 3.66 -45.32
C VAL A 7 -32.45 2.63 -45.55
N PRO A 8 -31.35 2.93 -46.29
CA PRO A 8 -30.24 2.00 -46.44
C PRO A 8 -29.15 2.20 -45.36
N GLY A 9 -28.80 1.09 -44.72
CA GLY A 9 -27.42 0.58 -44.60
C GLY A 9 -26.35 1.41 -43.90
N LYS A 10 -25.96 0.96 -42.70
CA LYS A 10 -24.73 1.32 -41.98
C LYS A 10 -23.47 1.05 -42.82
N ALA A 11 -22.61 2.06 -42.96
CA ALA A 11 -21.23 1.90 -43.40
C ALA A 11 -20.28 2.82 -42.59
N GLY A 12 -19.28 2.19 -41.95
CA GLY A 12 -17.92 2.71 -41.77
C GLY A 12 -17.65 3.99 -40.97
N LEU A 13 -17.37 3.85 -39.66
CA LEU A 13 -16.34 4.66 -38.99
C LEU A 13 -15.29 3.72 -38.40
N ARG A 14 -14.30 3.37 -39.22
CA ARG A 14 -12.97 2.89 -38.80
C ARG A 14 -11.97 3.90 -39.33
N SER A 15 -11.66 4.92 -38.54
CA SER A 15 -10.42 5.71 -38.67
C SER A 15 -10.41 6.76 -37.57
N ILE A 16 -9.43 6.65 -36.68
CA ILE A 16 -8.72 7.65 -35.85
C ILE A 16 -8.13 6.81 -34.70
N PHE A 17 -6.82 6.98 -34.45
CA PHE A 17 -5.92 6.16 -33.61
C PHE A 17 -5.22 4.98 -34.29
N LEU A 18 -4.35 5.30 -35.26
CA LEU A 18 -3.29 4.39 -35.73
C LEU A 18 -1.96 5.13 -36.01
N LEU A 19 -1.68 6.20 -35.26
CA LEU A 19 -0.46 7.01 -35.37
C LEU A 19 0.10 7.31 -33.97
N ALA A 20 0.74 6.31 -33.35
CA ALA A 20 1.61 6.51 -32.18
C ALA A 20 2.61 5.34 -31.94
N ILE A 21 2.96 4.54 -32.96
CA ILE A 21 3.92 3.42 -32.79
C ILE A 21 5.14 3.51 -33.73
N MET A 22 5.28 4.55 -34.55
CA MET A 22 6.46 4.70 -35.43
C MET A 22 6.99 6.14 -35.42
N ALA A 23 7.77 6.50 -34.40
CA ALA A 23 8.79 7.56 -34.45
C ALA A 23 9.63 7.58 -33.17
N ALA A 24 10.63 6.71 -33.07
CA ALA A 24 11.76 6.90 -32.15
C ALA A 24 13.05 6.95 -32.97
N ALA A 25 13.20 8.04 -33.72
CA ALA A 25 14.46 8.43 -34.34
C ALA A 25 14.47 9.95 -34.50
N LEU A 26 14.94 10.67 -33.47
CA LEU A 26 15.53 11.98 -33.66
C LEU A 26 16.71 12.19 -32.70
N VAL A 27 17.82 12.56 -33.30
CA VAL A 27 19.10 12.90 -32.68
C VAL A 27 18.93 14.18 -31.86
N VAL A 28 19.38 14.18 -30.61
CA VAL A 28 19.68 15.41 -29.86
C VAL A 28 21.18 15.41 -29.56
N GLN A 29 21.90 16.39 -30.10
CA GLN A 29 23.26 16.72 -29.72
C GLN A 29 23.25 17.60 -28.45
N SER A 30 23.95 17.11 -27.41
CA SER A 30 24.81 17.81 -26.44
C SER A 30 24.48 19.26 -26.02
N SER A 31 24.27 19.45 -24.71
CA SER A 31 25.13 20.34 -23.92
C SER A 31 25.34 19.76 -22.51
N ALA A 32 26.59 19.81 -22.04
CA ALA A 32 27.03 19.29 -20.75
C ALA A 32 27.27 20.45 -19.77
N ALA A 33 26.82 20.31 -18.52
CA ALA A 33 27.46 20.89 -17.33
C ALA A 33 26.80 20.36 -16.04
N GLY A 34 27.59 19.80 -15.12
CA GLY A 34 27.21 19.54 -13.73
C GLY A 34 27.66 18.17 -13.21
N GLY A 35 28.77 18.12 -12.47
CA GLY A 35 29.33 16.89 -11.92
C GLY A 35 28.65 16.42 -10.63
N GLY A 36 28.68 15.10 -10.42
CA GLY A 36 28.33 14.40 -9.17
C GLY A 36 27.19 13.39 -9.34
N GLN A 37 27.53 12.12 -9.58
CA GLN A 37 26.64 10.93 -9.67
C GLN A 37 25.58 10.89 -10.79
N GLY A 38 25.13 12.02 -11.33
CA GLY A 38 24.13 12.06 -12.41
C GLY A 38 24.66 11.71 -13.82
N SER A 39 25.98 11.84 -14.07
CA SER A 39 26.58 11.60 -15.39
C SER A 39 26.57 10.13 -15.81
N ASP A 40 26.73 9.22 -14.85
CA ASP A 40 27.05 7.83 -15.13
C ASP A 40 25.78 7.02 -15.40
N GLY A 41 24.69 7.33 -14.70
CA GLY A 41 23.36 6.78 -14.98
C GLY A 41 22.83 7.21 -16.35
N VAL A 42 23.01 8.48 -16.72
CA VAL A 42 22.65 9.00 -18.04
C VAL A 42 23.49 8.35 -19.14
N ALA A 43 24.80 8.15 -18.91
CA ALA A 43 25.68 7.44 -19.84
C ALA A 43 25.26 5.97 -20.03
N LEU A 44 24.93 5.27 -18.94
CA LEU A 44 24.48 3.87 -18.98
C LEU A 44 23.14 3.74 -19.73
N ALA A 45 22.15 4.56 -19.39
CA ALA A 45 20.85 4.58 -20.08
C ALA A 45 21.03 4.83 -21.59
N LYS A 46 21.92 5.76 -21.96
CA LYS A 46 22.21 6.04 -23.37
C LYS A 46 22.86 4.86 -24.08
N ALA A 47 23.85 4.20 -23.45
CA ALA A 47 24.50 3.02 -24.01
C ALA A 47 23.51 1.87 -24.20
N VAL A 48 22.56 1.71 -23.27
CA VAL A 48 21.48 0.73 -23.34
C VAL A 48 20.53 1.02 -24.51
N GLN A 49 20.06 2.27 -24.66
CA GLN A 49 19.21 2.67 -25.78
C GLN A 49 19.87 2.42 -27.15
N LEU A 50 21.19 2.64 -27.24
CA LEU A 50 21.96 2.39 -28.46
C LEU A 50 22.28 0.89 -28.68
N GLY A 51 22.00 0.03 -27.70
CA GLY A 51 22.36 -1.39 -27.76
C GLY A 51 23.87 -1.66 -27.79
N ALA A 52 24.67 -0.73 -27.24
CA ALA A 52 26.12 -0.78 -27.23
C ALA A 52 26.64 -1.70 -26.12
N ALA A 53 26.53 -3.02 -26.32
CA ALA A 53 26.78 -4.03 -25.28
C ALA A 53 28.15 -3.91 -24.59
N GLU A 54 29.24 -3.66 -25.33
CA GLU A 54 30.58 -3.51 -24.73
C GLU A 54 30.69 -2.26 -23.84
N GLU A 55 30.00 -1.18 -24.21
CA GLU A 55 29.99 0.04 -23.41
C GLU A 55 29.12 -0.13 -22.15
N VAL A 56 27.98 -0.81 -22.28
CA VAL A 56 27.16 -1.20 -21.12
C VAL A 56 27.97 -2.06 -20.15
N ARG A 57 28.75 -3.04 -20.66
CA ARG A 57 29.62 -3.88 -19.81
C ARG A 57 30.61 -3.02 -19.03
N ARG A 58 31.32 -2.15 -19.74
CA ARG A 58 32.37 -1.29 -19.18
C ARG A 58 31.82 -0.36 -18.10
N LEU A 59 30.64 0.24 -18.33
CA LEU A 59 30.00 1.15 -17.38
C LEU A 59 29.53 0.42 -16.10
N LEU A 60 28.96 -0.77 -16.24
CA LEU A 60 28.56 -1.60 -15.10
C LEU A 60 29.77 -2.09 -14.29
N GLU A 61 30.85 -2.53 -14.96
CA GLU A 61 32.11 -2.92 -14.31
C GLU A 61 32.79 -1.75 -13.58
N ALA A 62 32.60 -0.52 -14.08
CA ALA A 62 33.05 0.71 -13.43
C ALA A 62 32.17 1.14 -12.23
N GLY A 63 31.11 0.40 -11.91
CA GLY A 63 30.23 0.65 -10.77
C GLY A 63 29.05 1.58 -11.04
N SER A 64 28.67 1.80 -12.32
CA SER A 64 27.45 2.54 -12.65
C SER A 64 26.23 1.86 -12.02
N ASP A 65 25.34 2.63 -11.40
CA ASP A 65 24.12 2.10 -10.81
C ASP A 65 23.17 1.60 -11.92
N PRO A 66 22.90 0.28 -12.01
CA PRO A 66 22.00 -0.26 -13.02
C PRO A 66 20.53 0.19 -12.84
N ASP A 67 20.18 0.70 -11.65
CA ASP A 67 18.86 1.22 -11.32
C ASP A 67 18.75 2.75 -11.44
N ALA A 68 19.80 3.42 -11.92
CA ALA A 68 19.71 4.86 -12.20
C ALA A 68 18.55 5.12 -13.19
N ALA A 69 17.71 6.08 -12.82
CA ALA A 69 16.52 6.46 -13.57
C ALA A 69 16.72 7.85 -14.21
N ASP A 70 16.10 8.05 -15.37
CA ASP A 70 16.01 9.38 -15.98
C ASP A 70 14.86 10.21 -15.38
N ASP A 71 14.62 11.39 -15.94
CA ASP A 71 13.58 12.33 -15.47
C ASP A 71 12.16 11.78 -15.61
N LEU A 72 11.95 10.74 -16.42
CA LEU A 72 10.68 10.02 -16.56
C LEU A 72 10.60 8.82 -15.61
N GLY A 73 11.61 8.61 -14.76
CA GLY A 73 11.73 7.45 -13.89
C GLY A 73 12.11 6.18 -14.63
N ASP A 74 12.42 6.25 -15.93
CA ASP A 74 12.79 5.07 -16.70
C ASP A 74 14.23 4.66 -16.34
N THR A 75 14.35 3.48 -15.75
CA THR A 75 15.66 2.86 -15.48
C THR A 75 16.25 2.24 -16.74
N SER A 76 17.53 1.86 -16.69
CA SER A 76 18.18 1.11 -17.77
C SER A 76 17.39 -0.14 -18.21
N VAL A 77 16.67 -0.80 -17.30
CA VAL A 77 15.84 -1.97 -17.66
C VAL A 77 14.62 -1.58 -18.50
N HIS A 78 14.02 -0.40 -18.27
CA HIS A 78 12.93 0.12 -19.10
C HIS A 78 13.41 0.37 -20.53
N HIS A 79 14.53 1.06 -20.68
CA HIS A 79 15.16 1.35 -21.98
C HIS A 79 15.58 0.07 -22.72
N ALA A 80 15.99 -0.97 -21.99
CA ALA A 80 16.37 -2.25 -22.57
C ALA A 80 15.19 -3.04 -23.17
N VAL A 81 13.93 -2.72 -22.80
CA VAL A 81 12.74 -3.42 -23.33
C VAL A 81 12.61 -3.25 -24.84
N SER A 82 12.94 -2.10 -25.40
CA SER A 82 12.97 -1.87 -26.86
C SER A 82 14.30 -2.27 -27.51
N GLY A 83 15.31 -2.64 -26.72
CA GLY A 83 16.68 -2.89 -27.15
C GLY A 83 17.03 -4.36 -27.40
N LYS A 84 18.34 -4.67 -27.45
CA LYS A 84 18.83 -6.05 -27.61
C LYS A 84 18.67 -6.85 -26.31
N VAL A 85 18.21 -8.10 -26.41
CA VAL A 85 18.01 -8.98 -25.25
C VAL A 85 19.29 -9.22 -24.46
N ASP A 86 20.45 -9.27 -25.13
CA ASP A 86 21.74 -9.46 -24.47
C ASP A 86 22.06 -8.32 -23.49
N VAL A 87 21.70 -7.08 -23.85
CA VAL A 87 21.87 -5.90 -22.99
C VAL A 87 20.94 -5.98 -21.78
N LEU A 88 19.69 -6.40 -21.97
CA LEU A 88 18.76 -6.67 -20.88
C LEU A 88 19.32 -7.74 -19.93
N GLU A 89 19.84 -8.85 -20.44
CA GLU A 89 20.43 -9.90 -19.60
C GLU A 89 21.63 -9.40 -18.81
N MET A 90 22.48 -8.55 -19.41
CA MET A 90 23.62 -7.95 -18.72
C MET A 90 23.18 -7.07 -17.54
N LEU A 91 22.18 -6.21 -17.75
CA LEU A 91 21.62 -5.36 -16.68
C LEU A 91 21.05 -6.22 -15.54
N LEU A 92 20.25 -7.24 -15.87
CA LEU A 92 19.65 -8.13 -14.88
C LEU A 92 20.72 -8.90 -14.08
N ARG A 93 21.82 -9.34 -14.72
CA ARG A 93 22.95 -9.98 -14.03
C ARG A 93 23.73 -9.01 -13.14
N ALA A 94 23.77 -7.73 -13.50
CA ALA A 94 24.34 -6.67 -12.67
C ALA A 94 23.43 -6.25 -11.51
N GLY A 95 22.28 -6.89 -11.33
CA GLY A 95 21.36 -6.65 -10.22
C GLY A 95 20.33 -5.57 -10.47
N ALA A 96 20.15 -5.13 -11.73
CA ALA A 96 19.09 -4.20 -12.10
C ALA A 96 17.71 -4.74 -11.68
N ASN A 97 16.88 -3.90 -11.09
CA ASN A 97 15.57 -4.27 -10.60
C ASN A 97 14.60 -4.50 -11.78
N PRO A 98 14.17 -5.75 -12.05
CA PRO A 98 13.22 -6.04 -13.12
C PRO A 98 11.80 -5.53 -12.83
N ASN A 99 11.55 -5.11 -11.58
CA ASN A 99 10.29 -4.55 -11.09
C ASN A 99 10.38 -3.04 -10.84
N ALA A 100 11.41 -2.37 -11.37
CA ALA A 100 11.48 -0.92 -11.34
C ALA A 100 10.18 -0.32 -11.89
N ARG A 101 9.78 0.84 -11.37
CA ARG A 101 8.55 1.53 -11.77
C ARG A 101 8.92 2.94 -12.17
N ASN A 102 8.61 3.31 -13.41
CA ASN A 102 8.84 4.67 -13.88
C ASN A 102 7.80 5.66 -13.30
N ALA A 103 7.84 6.91 -13.74
CA ALA A 103 6.93 7.95 -13.24
C ALA A 103 5.45 7.66 -13.52
N GLY A 104 5.14 6.80 -14.50
CA GLY A 104 3.80 6.27 -14.77
C GLY A 104 3.47 4.98 -14.01
N GLY A 105 4.37 4.52 -13.15
CA GLY A 105 4.23 3.27 -12.41
C GLY A 105 4.38 2.04 -13.29
N ILE A 106 4.81 2.23 -14.54
CA ILE A 106 4.92 1.20 -15.55
C ILE A 106 6.16 0.38 -15.23
N SER A 107 6.05 -0.95 -15.30
CA SER A 107 7.20 -1.83 -15.15
C SER A 107 7.81 -2.18 -16.53
N PRO A 108 9.08 -2.60 -16.58
CA PRO A 108 9.66 -3.13 -17.81
C PRO A 108 8.84 -4.29 -18.39
N LEU A 109 8.21 -5.10 -17.54
CA LEU A 109 7.37 -6.22 -17.98
C LEU A 109 6.09 -5.73 -18.68
N MET A 110 5.46 -4.67 -18.20
CA MET A 110 4.30 -4.05 -18.87
C MET A 110 4.68 -3.54 -20.26
N LEU A 111 5.81 -2.83 -20.38
CA LEU A 111 6.31 -2.37 -21.67
C LEU A 111 6.55 -3.56 -22.61
N ALA A 112 7.10 -4.67 -22.09
CA ALA A 112 7.37 -5.86 -22.90
C ALA A 112 6.09 -6.55 -23.39
N TYR A 113 5.04 -6.61 -22.55
CA TYR A 113 3.72 -7.08 -22.96
C TYR A 113 3.08 -6.15 -23.99
N GLY A 114 3.17 -4.82 -23.79
CA GLY A 114 2.66 -3.83 -24.72
C GLY A 114 3.37 -3.83 -26.08
N ALA A 115 4.65 -4.20 -26.11
CA ALA A 115 5.43 -4.37 -27.33
C ALA A 115 5.35 -5.80 -27.91
N GLY A 116 4.70 -6.74 -27.22
CA GLY A 116 4.56 -8.13 -27.66
C GLY A 116 5.87 -8.92 -27.70
N ARG A 117 6.89 -8.49 -26.95
CA ARG A 117 8.24 -9.05 -26.98
C ARG A 117 8.37 -10.25 -26.07
N THR A 118 7.99 -11.42 -26.57
CA THR A 118 7.95 -12.68 -25.82
C THR A 118 9.30 -13.13 -25.27
N ASP A 119 10.39 -12.84 -25.99
CA ASP A 119 11.78 -13.02 -25.58
C ASP A 119 12.11 -12.23 -24.32
N VAL A 120 11.77 -10.93 -24.31
CA VAL A 120 11.96 -10.01 -23.18
C VAL A 120 11.05 -10.38 -22.00
N ILE A 121 9.77 -10.68 -22.26
CA ILE A 121 8.82 -11.15 -21.23
C ILE A 121 9.39 -12.36 -20.49
N THR A 122 9.90 -13.34 -21.23
CA THR A 122 10.47 -14.57 -20.65
C THR A 122 11.68 -14.26 -19.77
N ARG A 123 12.56 -13.36 -20.19
CA ARG A 123 13.76 -12.99 -19.41
C ARG A 123 13.46 -12.18 -18.17
N LEU A 124 12.60 -11.17 -18.29
CA LEU A 124 12.12 -10.39 -17.17
C LEU A 124 11.45 -11.29 -16.14
N ARG A 125 10.56 -12.19 -16.57
CA ARG A 125 9.91 -13.17 -15.67
C ARG A 125 10.92 -14.09 -14.97
N LYS A 126 11.91 -14.61 -15.70
CA LYS A 126 12.99 -15.43 -15.12
C LYS A 126 13.81 -14.66 -14.08
N ALA A 127 13.96 -13.35 -14.26
CA ALA A 127 14.61 -12.47 -13.29
C ALA A 127 13.70 -12.05 -12.13
N GLY A 128 12.44 -12.51 -12.08
CA GLY A 128 11.49 -12.19 -11.01
C GLY A 128 10.60 -10.97 -11.30
N ALA A 129 10.48 -10.54 -12.56
CA ALA A 129 9.52 -9.52 -12.94
C ALA A 129 8.08 -10.02 -12.71
N ARG A 130 7.27 -9.18 -12.07
CA ARG A 130 5.93 -9.56 -11.65
C ARG A 130 4.88 -9.11 -12.65
N VAL A 131 3.87 -9.95 -12.84
CA VAL A 131 2.76 -9.73 -13.78
C VAL A 131 1.53 -9.08 -13.14
N ASP A 132 1.49 -9.07 -11.81
CA ASP A 132 0.40 -8.60 -10.96
C ASP A 132 0.48 -7.10 -10.62
N VAL A 133 1.60 -6.46 -10.98
CA VAL A 133 1.74 -5.00 -10.89
C VAL A 133 0.78 -4.31 -11.84
N LEU A 134 0.27 -3.16 -11.41
CA LEU A 134 -0.47 -2.22 -12.25
C LEU A 134 0.36 -0.95 -12.47
N ASP A 135 0.22 -0.33 -13.63
CA ASP A 135 0.66 1.05 -13.82
C ASP A 135 -0.17 1.99 -12.91
N TYR A 136 0.23 3.24 -12.81
CA TYR A 136 -0.50 4.22 -12.01
C TYR A 136 -1.91 4.50 -12.58
N GLY A 137 -2.13 4.33 -13.88
CA GLY A 137 -3.47 4.35 -14.50
C GLY A 137 -4.32 3.11 -14.19
N GLY A 138 -3.81 2.16 -13.41
CA GLY A 138 -4.49 0.93 -13.07
C GLY A 138 -4.47 -0.13 -14.17
N GLY A 139 -3.65 0.04 -15.21
CA GLY A 139 -3.45 -0.92 -16.28
C GLY A 139 -2.44 -1.99 -15.91
N SER A 140 -2.85 -3.25 -16.04
CA SER A 140 -2.01 -4.43 -15.82
C SER A 140 -1.18 -4.79 -17.05
N ALA A 141 -0.21 -5.70 -16.90
CA ALA A 141 0.47 -6.32 -18.04
C ALA A 141 -0.50 -6.90 -19.09
N TYR A 142 -1.67 -7.39 -18.66
CA TYR A 142 -2.76 -7.82 -19.55
C TYR A 142 -3.32 -6.65 -20.36
N ASP A 143 -3.61 -5.52 -19.72
CA ASP A 143 -4.14 -4.34 -20.39
C ASP A 143 -3.12 -3.71 -21.34
N TRP A 144 -1.84 -3.76 -21.00
CA TRP A 144 -0.75 -3.36 -21.89
C TRP A 144 -0.67 -4.26 -23.12
N ALA A 145 -0.75 -5.59 -22.96
CA ALA A 145 -0.80 -6.52 -24.09
C ALA A 145 -2.01 -6.23 -25.02
N LEU A 146 -3.18 -5.95 -24.46
CA LEU A 146 -4.35 -5.57 -25.26
C LEU A 146 -4.17 -4.24 -25.99
N ARG A 147 -3.63 -3.22 -25.33
CA ARG A 147 -3.33 -1.91 -25.93
C ARG A 147 -2.34 -2.03 -27.09
N GLY A 148 -1.37 -2.94 -26.98
CA GLY A 148 -0.44 -3.29 -28.06
C GLY A 148 -1.03 -4.17 -29.17
N GLY A 149 -2.28 -4.64 -29.04
CA GLY A 149 -2.91 -5.56 -29.99
C GLY A 149 -2.48 -7.02 -29.84
N HIS A 150 -1.77 -7.38 -28.78
CA HIS A 150 -1.24 -8.71 -28.51
C HIS A 150 -2.24 -9.59 -27.75
N VAL A 151 -3.41 -9.82 -28.37
CA VAL A 151 -4.56 -10.51 -27.75
C VAL A 151 -4.21 -11.92 -27.25
N SER A 152 -3.41 -12.69 -27.99
CA SER A 152 -3.01 -14.05 -27.57
C SER A 152 -2.14 -14.05 -26.32
N LEU A 153 -1.25 -13.06 -26.17
CA LEU A 153 -0.43 -12.89 -24.97
C LEU A 153 -1.28 -12.45 -23.77
N ALA A 154 -2.23 -11.54 -24.00
CA ALA A 154 -3.18 -11.12 -22.97
C ALA A 154 -3.99 -12.33 -22.45
N GLU A 155 -4.62 -13.10 -23.34
CA GLU A 155 -5.42 -14.27 -22.93
C GLU A 155 -4.58 -15.33 -22.20
N SER A 156 -3.34 -15.58 -22.65
CA SER A 156 -2.42 -16.50 -21.96
C SER A 156 -2.10 -16.02 -20.55
N LEU A 157 -1.81 -14.72 -20.40
CA LEU A 157 -1.53 -14.12 -19.09
C LEU A 157 -2.77 -14.17 -18.19
N LYS A 158 -3.97 -13.92 -18.71
CA LYS A 158 -5.22 -13.97 -17.95
C LYS A 158 -5.50 -15.37 -17.41
N GLN A 159 -5.29 -16.40 -18.23
CA GLN A 159 -5.44 -17.79 -17.82
C GLN A 159 -4.45 -18.15 -16.71
N GLU A 160 -3.21 -17.69 -16.84
CA GLU A 160 -2.16 -17.87 -15.84
C GLU A 160 -2.49 -17.17 -14.52
N ILE A 161 -2.89 -15.89 -14.57
CA ILE A 161 -3.31 -15.13 -13.38
C ILE A 161 -4.51 -15.78 -12.71
N THR A 162 -5.50 -16.25 -13.48
CA THR A 162 -6.69 -16.92 -12.92
C THR A 162 -6.31 -18.26 -12.28
N ALA A 163 -5.31 -18.95 -12.81
CA ALA A 163 -4.78 -20.19 -12.23
C ALA A 163 -3.94 -19.93 -10.96
N SER A 164 -3.14 -18.86 -10.91
CA SER A 164 -2.36 -18.47 -9.73
C SER A 164 -3.22 -17.84 -8.63
N GLN A 165 -4.31 -17.15 -8.96
CA GLN A 165 -5.29 -16.61 -8.01
C GLN A 165 -6.15 -17.69 -7.33
N ARG A 166 -6.17 -18.93 -7.84
CA ARG A 166 -6.73 -20.07 -7.10
C ARG A 166 -5.88 -20.48 -5.88
N GLY A 167 -4.68 -19.93 -5.75
CA GLY A 167 -3.77 -20.12 -4.63
C GLY A 167 -3.14 -18.80 -4.19
N ILE A 168 -3.94 -17.88 -3.64
CA ILE A 168 -3.38 -17.00 -2.59
C ILE A 168 -3.04 -17.95 -1.43
N GLU A 169 -1.84 -18.51 -1.43
CA GLU A 169 -1.34 -19.32 -0.33
C GLU A 169 -1.18 -18.40 0.89
N LEU A 170 -2.22 -18.40 1.72
CA LEU A 170 -2.14 -17.92 3.09
C LEU A 170 -1.16 -18.84 3.84
N ASN A 171 -0.28 -18.27 4.67
CA ASN A 171 0.37 -19.06 5.72
C ASN A 171 -0.71 -19.73 6.59
N ASP A 172 -0.37 -20.79 7.33
CA ASP A 172 -1.28 -21.56 8.20
C ASP A 172 -2.12 -20.72 9.19
N ASP A 173 -1.74 -19.47 9.46
CA ASP A 173 -2.44 -18.52 10.35
C ASP A 173 -3.25 -17.42 9.65
N GLY A 174 -3.31 -17.42 8.31
CA GLY A 174 -4.03 -16.41 7.51
C GLY A 174 -3.28 -15.09 7.31
N THR A 175 -1.98 -14.98 7.60
CA THR A 175 -1.25 -13.69 7.61
C THR A 175 -0.59 -13.26 6.30
N SER A 176 -0.50 -14.12 5.29
CA SER A 176 0.20 -13.82 4.03
C SER A 176 -0.77 -13.64 2.88
N PHE A 177 -0.98 -12.39 2.46
CA PHE A 177 -1.70 -12.04 1.23
C PHE A 177 -0.83 -11.08 0.41
N ALA A 178 -1.07 -11.00 -0.91
CA ALA A 178 -0.40 -10.05 -1.78
C ALA A 178 -0.86 -8.62 -1.41
N ASP A 179 -0.05 -7.89 -0.66
CA ASP A 179 -0.37 -6.56 -0.13
C ASP A 179 -0.35 -5.45 -1.20
N ASP A 180 0.20 -5.76 -2.37
CA ASP A 180 0.26 -4.90 -3.54
C ASP A 180 -0.81 -5.21 -4.60
N ALA A 181 -1.57 -6.30 -4.42
CA ALA A 181 -2.63 -6.66 -5.33
C ALA A 181 -3.75 -5.61 -5.29
N SER A 182 -4.02 -4.99 -6.43
CA SER A 182 -5.17 -4.09 -6.59
C SER A 182 -6.43 -4.90 -6.85
N VAL A 183 -7.01 -5.45 -5.78
CA VAL A 183 -8.26 -6.23 -5.86
C VAL A 183 -9.48 -5.34 -5.67
N ARG A 184 -10.48 -5.49 -6.54
CA ARG A 184 -11.75 -4.78 -6.39
C ARG A 184 -12.53 -5.34 -5.19
N THR A 185 -12.74 -4.50 -4.19
CA THR A 185 -13.52 -4.86 -2.98
C THR A 185 -14.96 -5.16 -3.38
N LYS A 186 -15.44 -6.37 -3.06
CA LYS A 186 -16.85 -6.74 -3.19
C LYS A 186 -17.37 -7.17 -1.83
N TYR A 187 -18.31 -6.41 -1.28
CA TYR A 187 -18.89 -6.77 0.01
C TYR A 187 -19.68 -8.08 -0.08
N PRO A 188 -19.55 -8.97 0.92
CA PRO A 188 -20.38 -10.16 1.04
C PRO A 188 -21.87 -9.81 1.04
N GLY A 189 -22.70 -10.66 0.43
CA GLY A 189 -24.15 -10.41 0.33
C GLY A 189 -24.91 -10.40 1.66
N TRP A 190 -24.26 -10.77 2.77
CA TRP A 190 -24.83 -10.67 4.11
C TRP A 190 -24.57 -9.32 4.79
N PHE A 191 -23.77 -8.42 4.18
CA PHE A 191 -23.66 -7.04 4.64
C PHE A 191 -25.03 -6.36 4.51
N LYS A 192 -25.34 -5.48 5.46
CA LYS A 192 -26.56 -4.68 5.43
C LYS A 192 -26.52 -3.73 4.23
N THR A 193 -27.62 -3.67 3.50
CA THR A 193 -27.85 -2.60 2.53
C THR A 193 -28.38 -1.40 3.29
N SER A 194 -27.53 -0.39 3.47
CA SER A 194 -27.83 0.82 4.25
C SER A 194 -27.90 2.03 3.32
N PHE A 195 -28.76 2.99 3.67
CA PHE A 195 -28.80 4.32 3.06
C PHE A 195 -27.91 5.33 3.78
N TYR A 196 -27.04 4.83 4.67
CA TYR A 196 -26.17 5.57 5.57
C TYR A 196 -26.90 6.51 6.54
N ASP A 197 -28.13 6.16 6.93
CA ASP A 197 -28.77 6.71 8.12
C ASP A 197 -28.40 5.83 9.32
N LEU A 198 -27.28 6.15 9.96
CA LEU A 198 -26.73 5.31 11.02
C LEU A 198 -27.63 5.23 12.26
N PRO A 199 -28.35 6.30 12.67
CA PRO A 199 -29.40 6.20 13.69
C PRO A 199 -30.46 5.15 13.37
N ASP A 200 -31.03 5.16 12.17
CA ASP A 200 -32.05 4.19 11.75
C ASP A 200 -31.46 2.78 11.65
N ASP A 201 -30.26 2.63 11.06
CA ASP A 201 -29.56 1.35 11.00
C ASP A 201 -29.31 0.75 12.40
N LEU A 202 -29.01 1.60 13.39
CA LEU A 202 -28.81 1.17 14.77
C LEU A 202 -30.12 0.78 15.46
N ILE A 203 -31.22 1.48 15.17
CA ILE A 203 -32.56 1.11 15.66
C ILE A 203 -32.93 -0.28 15.14
N GLU A 204 -32.79 -0.52 13.83
CA GLU A 204 -33.07 -1.81 13.21
C GLU A 204 -32.22 -2.95 13.80
N ALA A 205 -30.92 -2.71 14.00
CA ALA A 205 -30.05 -3.69 14.63
C ALA A 205 -30.53 -4.07 16.04
N ARG A 206 -30.97 -3.08 16.84
CA ARG A 206 -31.50 -3.31 18.19
C ARG A 206 -32.82 -4.06 18.19
N GLU A 207 -33.71 -3.74 17.26
CA GLU A 207 -34.98 -4.46 17.10
C GLU A 207 -34.76 -5.93 16.71
N ALA A 208 -33.69 -6.21 15.95
CA ALA A 208 -33.22 -7.56 15.65
C ALA A 208 -32.48 -8.25 16.82
N GLY A 209 -32.41 -7.62 18.00
CA GLY A 209 -31.77 -8.17 19.20
C GLY A 209 -30.24 -8.09 19.21
N LYS A 210 -29.65 -7.29 18.32
CA LYS A 210 -28.18 -7.14 18.19
C LYS A 210 -27.63 -6.09 19.15
N GLN A 211 -26.33 -6.20 19.45
CA GLN A 211 -25.59 -5.27 20.30
C GLN A 211 -25.36 -3.91 19.62
N GLY A 212 -25.36 -3.85 18.29
CA GLY A 212 -25.35 -2.61 17.53
C GLY A 212 -24.90 -2.78 16.07
N ILE A 213 -24.13 -1.83 15.55
CA ILE A 213 -23.65 -1.81 14.15
C ILE A 213 -22.12 -1.79 14.08
N MET A 214 -21.58 -2.36 13.00
CA MET A 214 -20.18 -2.28 12.61
C MET A 214 -20.08 -1.56 11.27
N LEU A 215 -19.34 -0.46 11.23
CA LEU A 215 -18.92 0.16 9.97
C LEU A 215 -17.64 -0.52 9.49
N PHE A 216 -17.67 -1.09 8.29
CA PHE A 216 -16.51 -1.61 7.58
C PHE A 216 -16.07 -0.63 6.50
N ILE A 217 -15.11 0.22 6.85
CA ILE A 217 -14.58 1.27 5.99
C ILE A 217 -13.46 0.69 5.13
N SER A 218 -13.64 0.71 3.82
CA SER A 218 -12.76 0.09 2.84
C SER A 218 -12.47 1.05 1.68
N ALA A 219 -11.71 0.59 0.69
CA ALA A 219 -11.53 1.32 -0.57
C ALA A 219 -11.78 0.37 -1.74
N GLU A 220 -12.22 0.88 -2.88
CA GLU A 220 -12.59 0.07 -4.05
C GLU A 220 -11.44 -0.85 -4.46
N ARG A 221 -10.19 -0.40 -4.29
CA ARG A 221 -8.98 -1.19 -4.55
C ARG A 221 -8.16 -1.34 -3.27
N CYS A 222 -8.40 -2.40 -2.51
CA CYS A 222 -7.80 -2.58 -1.19
C CYS A 222 -7.45 -4.06 -0.91
N SER A 223 -6.18 -4.41 -1.08
CA SER A 223 -5.63 -5.76 -0.77
C SER A 223 -5.94 -6.20 0.66
N TYR A 224 -5.71 -5.32 1.63
CA TYR A 224 -5.95 -5.59 3.05
C TYR A 224 -7.45 -5.79 3.38
N CYS A 225 -8.33 -5.05 2.71
CA CYS A 225 -9.77 -5.16 2.89
C CYS A 225 -10.27 -6.49 2.32
N GLN A 226 -9.79 -6.84 1.13
CA GLN A 226 -10.11 -8.11 0.50
C GLN A 226 -9.56 -9.28 1.32
N ALA A 227 -8.32 -9.20 1.80
CA ALA A 227 -7.75 -10.21 2.67
C ALA A 227 -8.59 -10.43 3.92
N PHE A 228 -9.02 -9.36 4.60
CA PHE A 228 -9.92 -9.46 5.75
C PHE A 228 -11.25 -10.15 5.41
N MET A 229 -11.82 -9.83 4.25
CA MET A 229 -13.06 -10.46 3.79
C MET A 229 -12.87 -11.95 3.47
N ASP A 230 -11.75 -12.32 2.84
CA ASP A 230 -11.46 -13.69 2.40
C ASP A 230 -10.93 -14.61 3.50
N THR A 231 -10.47 -14.04 4.62
CA THR A 231 -10.00 -14.78 5.80
C THR A 231 -10.97 -14.61 6.97
N SER A 232 -10.87 -13.51 7.71
CA SER A 232 -11.56 -13.28 8.98
C SER A 232 -13.08 -13.25 8.85
N LEU A 233 -13.62 -12.67 7.77
CA LEU A 233 -15.08 -12.65 7.54
C LEU A 233 -15.62 -13.86 6.78
N LYS A 234 -14.74 -14.69 6.20
CA LYS A 234 -15.10 -15.94 5.52
C LYS A 234 -15.09 -17.13 6.47
N ASP A 235 -14.34 -17.05 7.57
CA ASP A 235 -14.40 -18.00 8.67
C ASP A 235 -15.85 -18.11 9.18
N PRO A 236 -16.50 -19.30 9.08
CA PRO A 236 -17.91 -19.43 9.42
C PRO A 236 -18.23 -19.11 10.88
N LEU A 237 -17.32 -19.41 11.81
CA LEU A 237 -17.53 -19.17 13.24
C LEU A 237 -17.44 -17.68 13.54
N LEU A 238 -16.41 -17.00 13.04
CA LEU A 238 -16.24 -15.55 13.24
C LEU A 238 -17.34 -14.75 12.54
N GLN A 239 -17.72 -15.17 11.34
CA GLN A 239 -18.83 -14.55 10.60
C GLN A 239 -20.14 -14.68 11.37
N GLN A 240 -20.46 -15.88 11.89
CA GLN A 240 -21.68 -16.08 12.66
C GLN A 240 -21.68 -15.21 13.92
N ARG A 241 -20.60 -15.28 14.72
CA ARG A 241 -20.43 -14.45 15.93
C ARG A 241 -20.64 -12.96 15.66
N LEU A 242 -20.05 -12.46 14.57
CA LEU A 242 -20.23 -11.07 14.15
C LEU A 242 -21.69 -10.76 13.80
N ARG A 243 -22.33 -11.61 12.98
CA ARG A 243 -23.70 -11.39 12.49
C ARG A 243 -24.76 -11.49 13.59
N ASP A 244 -24.53 -12.36 14.57
CA ASP A 244 -25.40 -12.53 15.73
C ASP A 244 -25.40 -11.28 16.63
N ASN A 245 -24.29 -10.53 16.66
CA ASN A 245 -24.13 -9.38 17.55
C ASN A 245 -24.19 -8.01 16.84
N PHE A 246 -23.92 -7.94 15.53
CA PHE A 246 -23.82 -6.67 14.80
C PHE A 246 -24.43 -6.74 13.40
N ASP A 247 -25.05 -5.64 12.96
CA ASP A 247 -25.26 -5.36 11.55
C ASP A 247 -23.98 -4.75 10.96
N VAL A 248 -23.54 -5.24 9.80
CA VAL A 248 -22.29 -4.77 9.17
C VAL A 248 -22.59 -3.94 7.94
N ILE A 249 -22.12 -2.69 7.94
CA ILE A 249 -22.34 -1.71 6.87
C ILE A 249 -21.01 -1.42 6.20
N GLY A 250 -20.91 -1.68 4.90
CA GLY A 250 -19.72 -1.37 4.12
C GLY A 250 -19.72 0.08 3.64
N MET A 251 -18.58 0.78 3.75
CA MET A 251 -18.43 2.16 3.30
C MET A 251 -17.11 2.31 2.54
N ASP A 252 -17.11 3.05 1.42
CA ASP A 252 -15.88 3.36 0.69
C ASP A 252 -15.34 4.74 1.11
N ILE A 253 -14.03 4.86 1.34
CA ILE A 253 -13.40 6.12 1.75
C ILE A 253 -13.54 7.26 0.72
N PHE A 254 -13.89 6.95 -0.53
CA PHE A 254 -14.11 7.90 -1.61
C PHE A 254 -15.60 8.07 -1.95
N ASP A 255 -16.51 7.43 -1.21
CA ASP A 255 -17.96 7.55 -1.42
C ASP A 255 -18.40 9.00 -1.15
N ASP A 256 -19.15 9.56 -2.10
CA ASP A 256 -19.63 10.95 -2.07
C ASP A 256 -21.10 11.08 -1.67
N SER A 257 -21.73 9.94 -1.33
CA SER A 257 -23.11 9.88 -0.87
C SER A 257 -23.30 10.64 0.44
N GLU A 258 -24.47 11.24 0.60
CA GLU A 258 -24.90 11.84 1.87
C GLU A 258 -25.12 10.75 2.93
N MET A 259 -24.91 11.09 4.20
CA MET A 259 -25.12 10.22 5.35
C MET A 259 -25.54 11.00 6.59
N VAL A 260 -26.25 10.33 7.49
CA VAL A 260 -26.57 10.82 8.83
C VAL A 260 -25.77 10.01 9.85
N ALA A 261 -24.85 10.68 10.54
CA ALA A 261 -24.04 10.04 11.57
C ALA A 261 -24.83 9.86 12.88
N LEU A 262 -24.33 9.00 13.77
CA LEU A 262 -24.97 8.70 15.07
C LEU A 262 -25.09 9.90 16.02
N ASN A 263 -24.37 11.00 15.75
CA ASN A 263 -24.50 12.26 16.48
C ASN A 263 -25.60 13.17 15.89
N GLY A 264 -26.33 12.73 14.86
CA GLY A 264 -27.32 13.50 14.13
C GLY A 264 -26.74 14.49 13.12
N GLY A 265 -25.42 14.51 12.93
CA GLY A 265 -24.77 15.35 11.93
C GLY A 265 -24.92 14.75 10.52
N GLU A 266 -25.16 15.62 9.55
CA GLU A 266 -25.19 15.29 8.13
C GLU A 266 -23.80 15.51 7.51
N TYR A 267 -23.34 14.52 6.76
CA TYR A 267 -22.02 14.54 6.12
C TYR A 267 -22.08 13.86 4.76
N ARG A 268 -21.06 14.12 3.92
CA ARG A 268 -20.69 13.14 2.90
C ARG A 268 -19.88 12.01 3.54
N VAL A 269 -20.02 10.78 3.04
CA VAL A 269 -19.26 9.62 3.56
C VAL A 269 -17.75 9.91 3.62
N LYS A 270 -17.16 10.42 2.54
CA LYS A 270 -15.73 10.79 2.51
C LYS A 270 -15.33 11.81 3.58
N GLN A 271 -16.23 12.74 3.96
CA GLN A 271 -15.97 13.72 5.01
C GLN A 271 -16.05 13.08 6.40
N PHE A 272 -17.06 12.23 6.63
CA PHE A 272 -17.19 11.49 7.87
C PHE A 272 -15.96 10.60 8.13
N VAL A 273 -15.48 9.87 7.12
CA VAL A 273 -14.28 9.02 7.22
C VAL A 273 -13.05 9.81 7.67
N LEU A 274 -12.85 11.02 7.14
CA LEU A 274 -11.77 11.91 7.52
C LEU A 274 -11.89 12.33 9.00
N LEU A 275 -13.06 12.83 9.39
CA LEU A 275 -13.34 13.27 10.77
C LEU A 275 -13.23 12.12 11.79
N ALA A 276 -13.64 10.91 11.38
CA ALA A 276 -13.55 9.70 12.19
C ALA A 276 -12.12 9.15 12.32
N LYS A 277 -11.14 9.76 11.61
CA LYS A 277 -9.76 9.27 11.47
C LYS A 277 -9.71 7.83 10.96
N ALA A 278 -10.56 7.51 9.99
CA ALA A 278 -10.78 6.16 9.46
C ALA A 278 -10.27 5.98 8.01
N SER A 279 -9.40 6.89 7.55
CA SER A 279 -8.87 6.90 6.18
C SER A 279 -7.95 5.72 5.84
N ASN A 280 -7.41 5.03 6.85
CA ASN A 280 -6.55 3.87 6.69
C ASN A 280 -7.41 2.60 6.58
N THR A 281 -7.40 1.95 5.42
CA THR A 281 -8.31 0.83 5.16
C THR A 281 -7.64 -0.56 5.32
N PRO A 282 -8.39 -1.59 5.73
CA PRO A 282 -9.75 -1.51 6.27
C PRO A 282 -9.74 -0.84 7.64
N THR A 283 -10.77 -0.07 7.98
CA THR A 283 -11.04 0.37 9.36
C THR A 283 -12.39 -0.21 9.78
N MET A 284 -12.45 -0.79 10.97
CA MET A 284 -13.70 -1.29 11.56
C MET A 284 -14.05 -0.45 12.78
N MET A 285 -15.28 0.05 12.82
CA MET A 285 -15.82 0.82 13.94
C MET A 285 -17.09 0.16 14.46
N PHE A 286 -17.07 -0.25 15.73
CA PHE A 286 -18.19 -0.91 16.38
C PHE A 286 -18.94 0.08 17.25
N PHE A 287 -20.24 0.25 17.01
CA PHE A 287 -21.11 1.12 17.78
C PHE A 287 -22.16 0.26 18.50
N GLY A 288 -22.37 0.54 19.79
CA GLY A 288 -23.34 -0.20 20.61
C GLY A 288 -24.72 0.46 20.68
N GLU A 289 -25.64 -0.15 21.43
CA GLU A 289 -27.07 0.23 21.61
C GLU A 289 -27.37 1.72 21.87
N GLY A 290 -26.40 2.51 22.35
CA GLY A 290 -26.53 3.96 22.59
C GLY A 290 -25.74 4.85 21.63
N GLY A 291 -25.32 4.34 20.47
CA GLY A 291 -24.49 5.06 19.50
C GLY A 291 -23.03 5.28 19.96
N ARG A 292 -22.64 4.71 21.10
CA ARG A 292 -21.28 4.82 21.64
C ARG A 292 -20.32 3.91 20.85
N LEU A 293 -19.18 4.46 20.43
CA LEU A 293 -18.06 3.70 19.88
C LEU A 293 -17.52 2.72 20.95
N LEU A 294 -17.62 1.42 20.68
CA LEU A 294 -17.16 0.33 21.55
C LEU A 294 -15.69 -0.03 21.27
N ALA A 295 -15.33 -0.06 19.98
CA ALA A 295 -13.98 -0.34 19.52
C ALA A 295 -13.77 0.28 18.14
N ARG A 296 -12.55 0.75 17.89
CA ARG A 296 -12.06 1.11 16.56
C ARG A 296 -10.77 0.35 16.32
N VAL A 297 -10.71 -0.37 15.21
CA VAL A 297 -9.51 -1.08 14.79
C VAL A 297 -9.15 -0.65 13.38
N VAL A 298 -7.88 -0.29 13.19
CA VAL A 298 -7.35 0.22 11.92
C VAL A 298 -6.42 -0.84 11.33
N GLY A 299 -6.63 -1.17 10.06
CA GLY A 299 -5.84 -2.14 9.31
C GLY A 299 -6.33 -3.59 9.40
N TYR A 300 -5.56 -4.50 8.81
CA TYR A 300 -5.92 -5.93 8.72
C TYR A 300 -5.81 -6.61 10.08
N TYR A 301 -6.88 -7.32 10.46
CA TYR A 301 -6.93 -8.14 11.66
C TYR A 301 -7.09 -9.61 11.25
N PRO A 302 -6.05 -10.45 11.40
CA PRO A 302 -6.13 -11.87 11.05
C PRO A 302 -7.14 -12.61 11.94
N PRO A 303 -7.63 -13.81 11.52
CA PRO A 303 -8.73 -14.51 12.18
C PRO A 303 -8.58 -14.65 13.69
N LYS A 304 -7.40 -15.06 14.17
CA LYS A 304 -7.12 -15.19 15.60
C LYS A 304 -7.32 -13.88 16.37
N ARG A 305 -6.85 -12.76 15.81
CA ARG A 305 -6.93 -11.44 16.45
C ARG A 305 -8.34 -10.86 16.35
N PHE A 306 -9.01 -11.09 15.22
CA PHE A 306 -10.41 -10.72 15.05
C PHE A 306 -11.30 -11.49 16.05
N GLY A 307 -11.04 -12.77 16.27
CA GLY A 307 -11.68 -13.56 17.33
C GLY A 307 -11.53 -12.95 18.72
N MET A 308 -10.33 -12.51 19.10
CA MET A 308 -10.12 -11.82 20.38
C MET A 308 -10.88 -10.49 20.48
N LEU A 309 -11.03 -9.77 19.35
CA LEU A 309 -11.83 -8.54 19.32
C LEU A 309 -13.31 -8.85 19.54
N LEU A 310 -13.82 -9.93 18.93
CA LEU A 310 -15.18 -10.40 19.19
C LEU A 310 -15.34 -10.85 20.66
N ASP A 311 -14.35 -11.54 21.25
CA ASP A 311 -14.39 -11.91 22.68
C ASP A 311 -14.50 -10.67 23.58
N PHE A 312 -13.75 -9.60 23.26
CA PHE A 312 -13.80 -8.31 23.97
C PHE A 312 -15.17 -7.63 23.86
N LEU A 313 -15.79 -7.66 22.67
CA LEU A 313 -17.10 -7.07 22.42
C LEU A 313 -18.23 -7.88 23.06
N GLU A 314 -18.22 -9.20 22.91
CA GLU A 314 -19.25 -10.12 23.44
C GLU A 314 -19.23 -10.18 24.98
N SER A 315 -18.03 -10.22 25.59
CA SER A 315 -17.89 -10.18 27.05
C SER A 315 -18.21 -8.83 27.67
N ARG A 316 -18.46 -7.80 26.85
CA ARG A 316 -18.67 -6.41 27.28
C ARG A 316 -17.50 -5.82 28.07
N ALA A 317 -16.29 -6.33 27.84
CA ALA A 317 -15.05 -5.86 28.47
C ALA A 317 -14.80 -4.36 28.26
N TYR A 318 -15.24 -3.79 27.13
CA TYR A 318 -15.17 -2.35 26.83
C TYR A 318 -15.86 -1.43 27.86
N ARG A 319 -16.60 -1.98 28.83
CA ARG A 319 -17.19 -1.21 29.94
C ARG A 319 -16.16 -0.85 31.01
N THR A 320 -15.09 -1.63 31.17
CA THR A 320 -14.14 -1.50 32.27
C THR A 320 -12.69 -1.37 31.84
N GLN A 321 -12.36 -1.74 30.59
CA GLN A 321 -11.00 -1.71 30.07
C GLN A 321 -10.96 -1.32 28.60
N HIS A 322 -9.84 -0.71 28.18
CA HIS A 322 -9.57 -0.43 26.78
C HIS A 322 -9.14 -1.70 26.04
N TRP A 323 -9.42 -1.77 24.74
CA TRP A 323 -9.03 -2.89 23.86
C TRP A 323 -7.54 -3.24 23.96
N ARG A 324 -6.67 -2.23 23.97
CA ARG A 324 -5.22 -2.39 24.15
C ARG A 324 -4.86 -3.13 25.44
N ASP A 325 -5.47 -2.74 26.56
CA ASP A 325 -5.16 -3.33 27.86
C ASP A 325 -5.72 -4.75 27.98
N TYR A 326 -6.87 -5.02 27.35
CA TYR A 326 -7.42 -6.37 27.21
C TYR A 326 -6.46 -7.30 26.47
N LEU A 327 -5.92 -6.87 25.32
CA LEU A 327 -4.93 -7.64 24.56
C LEU A 327 -3.66 -7.93 25.36
N ALA A 328 -3.17 -6.94 26.12
CA ALA A 328 -1.96 -7.08 26.94
C ALA A 328 -2.12 -8.17 28.02
N LEU A 329 -3.32 -8.39 28.56
CA LEU A 329 -3.60 -9.42 29.55
C LEU A 329 -3.68 -10.83 28.97
N GLN A 330 -4.11 -10.96 27.71
CA GLN A 330 -4.24 -12.25 27.01
C GLN A 330 -2.90 -12.75 26.47
N ASN A 331 -1.98 -11.84 26.13
CA ASN A 331 -0.64 -12.16 25.64
C ASN A 331 0.35 -12.45 26.78
N LYS A 332 0.05 -13.41 27.65
CA LYS A 332 1.06 -13.94 28.59
C LYS A 332 2.06 -14.80 27.80
N PRO A 333 3.36 -14.47 27.78
CA PRO A 333 4.32 -15.27 27.03
C PRO A 333 4.44 -16.67 27.65
N ALA A 334 4.31 -17.69 26.81
CA ALA A 334 4.64 -19.07 27.18
C ALA A 334 6.12 -19.32 26.85
N SER A 335 6.93 -19.63 27.88
CA SER A 335 8.37 -19.97 27.75
C SER A 335 9.25 -18.84 27.17
N ALA A 336 10.57 -19.10 27.07
CA ALA A 336 11.64 -18.16 26.73
C ALA A 336 11.23 -17.15 25.65
N VAL A 337 11.03 -15.91 26.08
CA VAL A 337 10.51 -14.83 25.24
C VAL A 337 11.59 -14.44 24.23
N ALA A 338 11.28 -14.53 22.94
CA ALA A 338 12.21 -14.08 21.91
C ALA A 338 12.50 -12.58 22.10
N PRO A 339 13.78 -12.15 22.17
CA PRO A 339 14.11 -10.75 22.37
C PRO A 339 13.68 -9.90 21.16
N ILE A 340 13.52 -8.60 21.38
CA ILE A 340 13.31 -7.65 20.29
C ILE A 340 14.50 -7.73 19.32
N ALA A 341 14.21 -7.97 18.04
CA ALA A 341 15.24 -8.01 17.00
C ALA A 341 15.90 -6.63 16.88
N ARG A 342 17.23 -6.57 16.98
CA ARG A 342 17.97 -5.30 16.87
C ARG A 342 18.55 -5.15 15.48
N ASP A 343 18.50 -3.92 14.97
CA ASP A 343 19.05 -3.55 13.67
C ASP A 343 19.92 -2.30 13.82
N ALA A 344 21.09 -2.31 13.18
CA ALA A 344 22.07 -1.23 13.29
C ALA A 344 21.61 0.09 12.64
N MET A 345 20.55 0.06 11.83
CA MET A 345 19.98 1.30 11.26
C MET A 345 19.23 2.16 12.28
N PHE A 346 18.81 1.59 13.41
CA PHE A 346 18.13 2.34 14.45
C PHE A 346 19.15 3.05 15.35
N GLU A 347 18.82 4.28 15.74
CA GLU A 347 19.62 5.06 16.67
C GLU A 347 19.76 4.36 18.02
N SER A 348 20.91 4.56 18.67
CA SER A 348 21.15 4.10 20.03
C SER A 348 20.64 5.13 21.05
N PRO A 349 20.16 4.71 22.24
CA PRO A 349 19.76 5.63 23.29
C PRO A 349 20.96 6.45 23.82
N PRO A 350 20.73 7.62 24.44
CA PRO A 350 19.44 8.22 24.76
C PRO A 350 18.74 8.85 23.55
N HIS A 351 17.41 8.69 23.47
CA HIS A 351 16.61 9.24 22.38
C HIS A 351 16.14 10.67 22.72
N MET A 352 16.75 11.66 22.05
CA MET A 352 16.41 13.07 22.16
C MET A 352 15.74 13.51 20.86
N LEU A 353 14.42 13.35 20.78
CA LEU A 353 13.68 13.50 19.51
C LEU A 353 13.02 14.86 19.35
N ASP A 354 13.28 15.81 20.26
CA ASP A 354 12.69 17.15 20.25
C ASP A 354 12.93 17.88 18.92
N ARG A 355 11.83 18.30 18.27
CA ARG A 355 11.82 19.03 17.00
C ARG A 355 11.22 20.43 17.13
N THR A 356 10.98 20.90 18.36
CA THR A 356 10.30 22.18 18.64
C THR A 356 11.20 23.40 18.46
N VAL A 357 12.51 23.25 18.69
CA VAL A 357 13.48 24.37 18.62
C VAL A 357 13.95 24.62 17.19
N SER A 358 14.17 23.56 16.43
CA SER A 358 14.54 23.62 15.02
C SER A 358 14.03 22.37 14.31
N ALA A 359 13.50 22.54 13.09
CA ALA A 359 13.16 21.42 12.23
C ALA A 359 14.40 20.54 11.99
N ALA A 360 14.19 19.22 11.97
CA ALA A 360 15.23 18.26 11.61
C ALA A 360 15.50 18.27 10.09
N ASP A 361 16.63 17.71 9.68
CA ASP A 361 16.96 17.55 8.26
C ASP A 361 16.12 16.47 7.56
N ARG A 362 15.50 15.58 8.34
CA ARG A 362 14.80 14.38 7.86
C ARG A 362 13.53 14.10 8.67
N PRO A 363 12.50 13.47 8.08
CA PRO A 363 11.37 12.96 8.83
C PRO A 363 11.79 11.86 9.82
N LEU A 364 11.02 11.67 10.89
CA LEU A 364 11.27 10.66 11.92
C LEU A 364 10.34 9.47 11.74
N MET A 365 10.88 8.26 11.84
CA MET A 365 10.13 7.01 11.95
C MET A 365 10.43 6.33 13.28
N VAL A 366 9.39 6.15 14.10
CA VAL A 366 9.47 5.45 15.39
C VAL A 366 8.78 4.10 15.28
N VAL A 367 9.50 3.02 15.62
CA VAL A 367 8.99 1.65 15.65
C VAL A 367 8.84 1.21 17.10
N PHE A 368 7.61 0.92 17.51
CA PHE A 368 7.29 0.33 18.80
C PHE A 368 7.13 -1.19 18.65
N GLU A 369 7.88 -1.94 19.46
CA GLU A 369 7.86 -3.40 19.47
C GLU A 369 7.77 -3.95 20.89
N SER A 370 7.56 -5.26 21.02
CA SER A 370 7.61 -5.95 22.29
C SER A 370 8.39 -7.25 22.16
N GLU A 371 8.93 -7.74 23.27
CA GLU A 371 9.46 -9.10 23.33
C GLU A 371 8.36 -10.12 22.99
N GLY A 372 8.75 -11.26 22.39
CA GLY A 372 7.82 -12.35 22.05
C GLY A 372 6.88 -12.05 20.88
N CYS A 373 7.06 -10.90 20.21
CA CYS A 373 6.23 -10.48 19.09
C CYS A 373 6.66 -11.17 17.78
N GLU A 374 5.92 -12.21 17.36
CA GLU A 374 6.21 -12.91 16.11
C GLU A 374 6.03 -12.02 14.86
N ALA A 375 5.01 -11.15 14.86
CA ALA A 375 4.79 -10.18 13.80
C ALA A 375 5.98 -9.21 13.64
N CYS A 376 6.61 -8.82 14.75
CA CYS A 376 7.83 -8.01 14.77
C CYS A 376 8.99 -8.78 14.12
N GLN A 377 9.19 -10.05 14.50
CA GLN A 377 10.22 -10.90 13.88
C GLN A 377 10.01 -11.05 12.37
N ARG A 378 8.76 -11.16 11.91
CA ARG A 378 8.43 -11.18 10.48
C ARG A 378 8.71 -9.84 9.81
N PHE A 379 8.33 -8.72 10.43
CA PHE A 379 8.59 -7.38 9.94
C PHE A 379 10.10 -7.14 9.71
N HIS A 380 10.94 -7.51 10.69
CA HIS A 380 12.40 -7.42 10.54
C HIS A 380 12.92 -8.28 9.38
N ARG A 381 12.51 -9.56 9.30
CA ARG A 381 13.03 -10.51 8.29
C ARG A 381 12.50 -10.29 6.87
N ARG A 382 11.29 -9.76 6.71
CA ARG A 382 10.59 -9.69 5.41
C ARG A 382 10.42 -8.26 4.88
N VAL A 383 10.29 -7.27 5.77
CA VAL A 383 10.04 -5.88 5.38
C VAL A 383 11.32 -5.07 5.52
N LEU A 384 11.88 -5.00 6.74
CA LEU A 384 13.09 -4.22 6.96
C LEU A 384 14.31 -4.80 6.25
N ALA A 385 14.38 -6.11 6.00
CA ALA A 385 15.47 -6.71 5.24
C ALA A 385 15.46 -6.40 3.73
N ASP A 386 14.37 -5.84 3.19
CA ASP A 386 14.23 -5.56 1.76
C ASP A 386 15.14 -4.39 1.32
N LYS A 387 15.83 -4.55 0.19
CA LYS A 387 16.81 -3.56 -0.29
C LYS A 387 16.16 -2.23 -0.71
N SER A 388 14.96 -2.24 -1.29
CA SER A 388 14.30 -0.98 -1.68
C SER A 388 13.80 -0.24 -0.45
N ILE A 389 13.29 -0.97 0.55
CA ILE A 389 12.93 -0.41 1.86
C ILE A 389 14.15 0.19 2.54
N ARG A 390 15.29 -0.53 2.58
CA ARG A 390 16.55 -0.01 3.14
C ARG A 390 16.97 1.29 2.50
N ARG A 391 16.81 1.43 1.18
CA ARG A 391 17.14 2.64 0.45
C ARG A 391 16.28 3.82 0.87
N LEU A 392 14.98 3.61 1.01
CA LEU A 392 14.03 4.64 1.46
C LEU A 392 14.29 5.03 2.93
N LEU A 393 14.58 4.07 3.79
CA LEU A 393 14.86 4.29 5.22
C LEU A 393 16.08 5.19 5.46
N MET A 394 17.03 5.28 4.51
CA MET A 394 18.15 6.23 4.60
C MET A 394 17.71 7.70 4.59
N GLY A 395 16.48 8.00 4.17
CA GLY A 395 15.88 9.32 4.21
C GLY A 395 15.21 9.69 5.54
N PHE A 396 15.28 8.83 6.57
CA PHE A 396 14.62 9.03 7.86
C PHE A 396 15.62 9.03 9.03
N ASP A 397 15.24 9.70 10.10
CA ASP A 397 15.74 9.40 11.45
C ASP A 397 14.96 8.20 11.99
N LEU A 398 15.65 7.19 12.51
CA LEU A 398 15.07 5.88 12.80
C LEU A 398 15.23 5.52 14.28
N VAL A 399 14.10 5.32 14.98
CA VAL A 399 14.11 4.96 16.41
C VAL A 399 13.31 3.69 16.64
N GLN A 400 13.87 2.76 17.42
CA GLN A 400 13.21 1.54 17.85
C GLN A 400 13.03 1.54 19.37
N LEU A 401 11.78 1.40 19.83
CA LEU A 401 11.41 1.43 21.23
C LEU A 401 10.73 0.13 21.66
N ASP A 402 11.06 -0.34 22.87
CA ASP A 402 10.28 -1.35 23.56
C ASP A 402 9.04 -0.67 24.17
N ALA A 403 7.86 -1.01 23.67
CA ALA A 403 6.60 -0.38 24.07
C ALA A 403 6.20 -0.63 25.52
N TYR A 404 6.86 -1.56 26.23
CA TYR A 404 6.61 -1.83 27.64
C TYR A 404 7.71 -1.31 28.57
N ASP A 405 8.75 -0.68 28.04
CA ASP A 405 9.81 -0.06 28.83
C ASP A 405 9.31 1.23 29.52
N ASP A 406 9.33 1.22 30.85
CA ASP A 406 9.06 2.39 31.71
C ASP A 406 10.31 2.91 32.43
N GLY A 407 11.46 2.24 32.26
CA GLY A 407 12.72 2.58 32.92
C GLY A 407 13.56 3.58 32.13
N LYS A 408 13.48 3.55 30.79
CA LYS A 408 14.22 4.47 29.93
C LYS A 408 13.42 5.74 29.65
N LYS A 409 14.04 6.89 29.88
CA LYS A 409 13.48 8.20 29.48
C LYS A 409 13.88 8.54 28.05
N LEU A 410 12.97 9.21 27.35
CA LEU A 410 13.21 9.83 26.05
C LEU A 410 12.53 11.21 26.00
N VAL A 411 12.95 12.05 25.07
CA VAL A 411 12.23 13.29 24.74
C VAL A 411 11.49 13.06 23.43
N ALA A 412 10.16 13.17 23.46
CA ALA A 412 9.32 12.99 22.28
C ALA A 412 9.44 14.19 21.31
N PRO A 413 8.98 14.07 20.05
CA PRO A 413 9.05 15.14 19.06
C PRO A 413 8.51 16.50 19.51
N ALA A 414 7.49 16.49 20.38
CA ALA A 414 6.91 17.70 20.97
C ALA A 414 7.72 18.29 22.15
N GLY A 415 8.96 17.82 22.40
CA GLY A 415 9.81 18.30 23.50
C GLY A 415 9.44 17.75 24.89
N VAL A 416 8.49 16.82 24.96
CA VAL A 416 7.98 16.26 26.23
C VAL A 416 8.84 15.08 26.67
N VAL A 417 9.33 15.11 27.92
CA VAL A 417 10.01 13.97 28.55
C VAL A 417 8.99 12.89 28.89
N THR A 418 9.20 11.68 28.37
CA THR A 418 8.29 10.54 28.54
C THR A 418 9.07 9.22 28.64
N THR A 419 8.36 8.10 28.74
CA THR A 419 8.89 6.74 28.60
C THR A 419 8.29 6.07 27.37
N PRO A 420 8.94 5.07 26.76
CA PRO A 420 8.35 4.30 25.66
C PRO A 420 6.93 3.82 25.96
N ARG A 421 6.70 3.28 27.17
CA ARG A 421 5.39 2.80 27.61
C ARG A 421 4.34 3.90 27.76
N ALA A 422 4.71 5.02 28.37
CA ALA A 422 3.79 6.15 28.51
C ALA A 422 3.42 6.72 27.14
N TRP A 423 4.40 6.85 26.24
CA TRP A 423 4.18 7.39 24.90
C TRP A 423 3.34 6.46 24.02
N TYR A 424 3.63 5.16 24.01
CA TYR A 424 2.80 4.15 23.33
C TYR A 424 1.33 4.21 23.80
N ARG A 425 1.13 4.46 25.10
CA ARG A 425 -0.22 4.61 25.69
C ARG A 425 -0.92 5.88 25.26
N GLU A 426 -0.21 7.00 25.27
CA GLU A 426 -0.71 8.31 24.85
C GLU A 426 -1.12 8.30 23.38
N LEU A 427 -0.35 7.63 22.53
CA LEU A 427 -0.66 7.45 21.12
C LEU A 427 -1.84 6.49 20.87
N ASP A 428 -2.38 5.82 21.90
CA ASP A 428 -3.47 4.84 21.75
C ASP A 428 -3.18 3.71 20.75
N LEU A 429 -1.92 3.26 20.70
CA LEU A 429 -1.49 2.17 19.82
C LEU A 429 -1.91 0.81 20.39
N SER A 430 -2.24 -0.14 19.52
CA SER A 430 -2.84 -1.42 19.90
C SER A 430 -2.19 -2.64 19.26
N TYR A 431 -1.22 -2.46 18.37
CA TYR A 431 -0.55 -3.52 17.59
C TYR A 431 0.97 -3.48 17.70
N PHE A 432 1.62 -4.61 17.41
CA PHE A 432 3.08 -4.69 17.27
C PHE A 432 3.48 -5.44 15.99
N PRO A 433 4.47 -4.94 15.22
CA PRO A 433 5.10 -3.63 15.40
C PRO A 433 4.11 -2.50 15.10
N ALA A 434 4.17 -1.41 15.85
CA ALA A 434 3.49 -0.16 15.51
C ALA A 434 4.52 0.84 14.99
N VAL A 435 4.26 1.45 13.84
CA VAL A 435 5.19 2.43 13.23
C VAL A 435 4.52 3.78 13.16
N VAL A 436 5.19 4.82 13.64
CA VAL A 436 4.68 6.20 13.65
C VAL A 436 5.65 7.10 12.91
N PHE A 437 5.12 7.92 12.01
CA PHE A 437 5.88 8.83 11.16
C PHE A 437 5.61 10.27 11.58
N PHE A 438 6.67 11.05 11.73
CA PHE A 438 6.62 12.48 12.01
C PHE A 438 7.37 13.25 10.94
N ASP A 439 6.90 14.46 10.64
CA ASP A 439 7.61 15.39 9.76
C ASP A 439 8.84 15.98 10.46
N GLU A 440 9.60 16.80 9.74
CA GLU A 440 10.78 17.52 10.20
C GLU A 440 10.49 18.42 11.42
N GLY A 441 9.25 18.94 11.55
CA GLY A 441 8.80 19.77 12.66
C GLY A 441 8.25 18.99 13.86
N GLY A 442 8.17 17.66 13.78
CA GLY A 442 7.66 16.80 14.84
C GLY A 442 6.14 16.64 14.87
N GLN A 443 5.42 17.05 13.82
CA GLN A 443 4.00 16.75 13.65
C GLN A 443 3.82 15.31 13.18
N GLU A 444 2.90 14.57 13.80
CA GLU A 444 2.56 13.22 13.36
C GLU A 444 1.90 13.26 11.97
N ILE A 445 2.52 12.60 10.99
CA ILE A 445 1.98 12.47 9.63
C ILE A 445 0.98 11.32 9.58
N MET A 446 1.43 10.12 9.97
CA MET A 446 0.61 8.92 9.97
C MET A 446 1.21 7.82 10.85
N ARG A 447 0.44 6.75 11.05
CA ARG A 447 0.87 5.56 11.76
C ARG A 447 0.36 4.27 11.10
N LEU A 448 1.08 3.19 11.33
CA LEU A 448 0.73 1.83 10.94
C LEU A 448 0.58 0.98 12.23
N ASP A 449 -0.67 0.76 12.65
CA ASP A 449 -1.03 0.02 13.89
C ASP A 449 -1.74 -1.32 13.56
N SER A 450 -1.17 -2.07 12.62
CA SER A 450 -1.67 -3.37 12.14
C SER A 450 -0.55 -4.16 11.46
N GLU A 451 -0.85 -5.34 10.91
CA GLU A 451 0.15 -6.10 10.15
C GLU A 451 0.76 -5.24 9.01
N ILE A 452 2.08 -5.09 9.01
CA ILE A 452 2.82 -4.28 8.05
C ILE A 452 3.54 -5.21 7.08
N LEU A 453 3.18 -5.12 5.80
CA LEU A 453 3.80 -5.87 4.72
C LEU A 453 4.63 -4.93 3.84
N ARG A 454 5.46 -5.52 2.97
CA ARG A 454 6.53 -4.82 2.24
C ARG A 454 6.02 -3.61 1.46
N PHE A 455 4.96 -3.75 0.65
CA PHE A 455 4.49 -2.69 -0.24
C PHE A 455 3.69 -1.61 0.48
N ARG A 456 3.00 -1.97 1.57
CA ARG A 456 2.42 -0.97 2.47
C ARG A 456 3.54 -0.11 3.05
N MET A 457 4.62 -0.73 3.53
CA MET A 457 5.78 0.00 4.05
C MET A 457 6.44 0.87 2.98
N GLU A 458 6.73 0.31 1.81
CA GLU A 458 7.39 1.01 0.69
C GLU A 458 6.62 2.26 0.27
N GLY A 459 5.31 2.13 0.06
CA GLY A 459 4.48 3.26 -0.33
C GLY A 459 4.32 4.32 0.76
N THR A 460 4.24 3.90 2.03
CA THR A 460 4.20 4.86 3.16
C THR A 460 5.51 5.64 3.27
N LEU A 461 6.66 4.96 3.13
CA LEU A 461 7.96 5.62 3.16
C LEU A 461 8.09 6.65 2.02
N GLN A 462 7.74 6.26 0.78
CA GLN A 462 7.76 7.19 -0.35
C GLN A 462 6.83 8.38 -0.14
N MET A 463 5.62 8.14 0.36
CA MET A 463 4.66 9.20 0.63
C MET A 463 5.18 10.23 1.62
N VAL A 464 5.82 9.78 2.71
CA VAL A 464 6.41 10.69 3.70
C VAL A 464 7.60 11.45 3.13
N LEU A 465 8.49 10.78 2.38
CA LEU A 465 9.63 11.43 1.71
C LEU A 465 9.21 12.44 0.64
N ASP A 466 8.03 12.26 0.04
CA ASP A 466 7.43 13.21 -0.90
C ASP A 466 6.84 14.46 -0.22
N GLY A 467 6.97 14.59 1.11
CA GLY A 467 6.54 15.77 1.87
C GLY A 467 5.03 15.85 2.09
N VAL A 468 4.32 14.72 2.06
CA VAL A 468 2.87 14.69 2.33
C VAL A 468 2.64 14.95 3.82
N GLY A 469 2.05 16.12 4.12
CA GLY A 469 1.68 16.51 5.48
C GLY A 469 0.50 15.70 6.05
N ALA A 470 0.28 15.83 7.36
CA ALA A 470 -0.73 15.09 8.12
C ALA A 470 -2.16 15.20 7.56
N GLU A 471 -2.52 16.35 6.98
CA GLU A 471 -3.86 16.60 6.43
C GLU A 471 -4.17 15.79 5.16
N ASP A 472 -3.13 15.39 4.42
CA ASP A 472 -3.24 14.65 3.15
C ASP A 472 -2.67 13.22 3.23
N ALA A 473 -2.33 12.75 4.43
CA ALA A 473 -1.67 11.47 4.70
C ALA A 473 -2.59 10.23 4.49
N GLN A 474 -3.19 10.14 3.32
CA GLN A 474 -3.95 9.00 2.84
C GLN A 474 -3.16 8.33 1.71
N LEU A 475 -2.52 7.20 2.01
CA LEU A 475 -1.70 6.48 1.04
C LEU A 475 -2.45 6.20 -0.28
N GLN A 476 -3.74 5.87 -0.20
CA GLN A 476 -4.57 5.63 -1.38
C GLN A 476 -4.83 6.90 -2.21
N ARG A 477 -5.01 8.06 -1.55
CA ARG A 477 -5.23 9.34 -2.23
C ARG A 477 -3.93 9.88 -2.82
N TRP A 478 -2.83 9.86 -2.07
CA TRP A 478 -1.51 10.26 -2.57
C TRP A 478 -1.12 9.44 -3.81
N ARG A 479 -1.30 8.11 -3.75
CA ARG A 479 -1.07 7.24 -4.92
C ARG A 479 -1.91 7.70 -6.12
N ARG A 480 -3.20 8.03 -5.92
CA ARG A 480 -4.09 8.58 -6.97
C ARG A 480 -3.63 9.94 -7.51
N THR A 481 -3.16 10.86 -6.64
CA THR A 481 -2.68 12.19 -7.06
C THR A 481 -1.42 12.09 -7.92
N LYS A 482 -0.46 11.25 -7.54
CA LYS A 482 0.76 11.02 -8.35
C LYS A 482 0.44 10.51 -9.76
N VAL A 483 -0.66 9.77 -9.93
CA VAL A 483 -1.19 9.39 -11.25
C VAL A 483 -1.61 10.61 -12.05
N ILE A 484 -2.41 11.50 -11.45
CA ILE A 484 -2.96 12.67 -12.15
C ILE A 484 -1.82 13.63 -12.55
N GLU A 485 -0.87 13.88 -11.65
CA GLU A 485 0.27 14.75 -11.91
C GLU A 485 1.17 14.21 -13.03
N SER A 486 1.43 12.91 -13.06
CA SER A 486 2.23 12.27 -14.12
C SER A 486 1.53 12.30 -15.47
N LEU A 487 0.20 12.08 -15.51
CA LEU A 487 -0.60 12.20 -16.74
C LEU A 487 -0.63 13.64 -17.29
N GLN A 488 -0.67 14.65 -16.41
CA GLN A 488 -0.64 16.05 -16.82
C GLN A 488 0.74 16.49 -17.36
N LYS A 489 1.83 16.03 -16.73
CA LYS A 489 3.19 16.28 -17.24
C LYS A 489 3.43 15.61 -18.59
N GLY A 490 2.91 14.41 -18.81
CA GLY A 490 3.01 13.70 -20.09
C GLY A 490 2.14 14.28 -21.22
N ALA A 491 1.14 15.12 -20.90
CA ALA A 491 0.28 15.79 -21.88
C ALA A 491 0.72 17.23 -22.22
N ALA A 492 1.63 17.81 -21.43
CA ALA A 492 2.16 19.16 -21.59
C ALA A 492 3.52 19.24 -22.30
N MET A 493 4.08 18.08 -22.67
CA MET A 493 5.24 17.89 -23.56
C MET A 493 4.77 17.27 -24.87
#